data_AF-A0A929PXR2-F1
#
_entry.id   AF-A0A929PXR2-F1
#
_cell.length_a   1.000
_cell.length_b   1.000
_cell.length_c   1.000
_cell.angle_alpha   90.00
_cell.angle_beta   90.00
_cell.angle_gamma   90.00
#
_symmetry.space_group_name_H-M   'P 1'
#
loop_
_entity.id
_entity.type
_entity.pdbx_description
1 polymer ?
#
loop_
_entity_poly.entity_id
_entity_poly.type
_entity_poly.pdbx_seq_one_letter_code
_entity_poly.pdbx_strand_id
1 'polypeptide(L)'
;MEVFYIDVELDRGLTRFQVDEVPPEQWDMPHTPQFIVEYHNGREWVILILRLEKGKWYDRNSRLHGDEQHLNHFSLNADTWSPEYQSPLNQLEIESIGRAVSRHMVVLLQAYMGLFVPVFPKPAIN
;
A
#
# COMPACT_ATOMS: atom_id res chain seq x y z
N MET A 1 -9.08 10.21 -3.65
CA MET A 1 -8.48 9.36 -2.61
C MET A 1 -9.58 8.51 -2.03
N GLU A 2 -9.52 7.21 -2.30
CA GLU A 2 -10.43 6.24 -1.67
C GLU A 2 -9.73 5.72 -0.42
N VAL A 3 -10.30 6.03 0.73
CA VAL A 3 -9.83 5.54 2.02
C VAL A 3 -10.53 4.23 2.32
N PHE A 4 -9.75 3.21 2.70
CA PHE A 4 -10.27 1.93 3.15
C PHE A 4 -9.57 1.45 4.42
N TYR A 5 -10.14 0.43 5.06
CA TYR A 5 -9.61 -0.13 6.29
C TYR A 5 -9.25 -1.60 6.11
N ILE A 6 -8.12 -2.00 6.67
CA ILE A 6 -7.68 -3.40 6.75
C ILE A 6 -7.37 -3.74 8.19
N ASP A 7 -7.66 -4.99 8.57
CA ASP A 7 -7.30 -5.55 9.86
C ASP A 7 -6.19 -6.58 9.63
N VAL A 8 -5.07 -6.42 10.33
CA VAL A 8 -3.87 -7.26 10.17
C VAL A 8 -3.42 -7.74 11.54
N GLU A 9 -3.17 -9.05 11.66
CA GLU A 9 -2.56 -9.63 12.85
C GLU A 9 -1.05 -9.42 12.80
N LEU A 10 -0.53 -8.65 13.77
CA LEU A 10 0.89 -8.40 13.97
C LEU A 10 1.35 -9.05 15.28
N ASP A 11 2.65 -9.02 15.57
CA ASP A 11 3.19 -9.56 16.83
C ASP A 11 2.59 -8.88 18.08
N ARG A 12 2.11 -7.64 17.93
CA ARG A 12 1.37 -6.87 18.94
C ARG A 12 -0.13 -7.18 19.01
N GLY A 13 -0.62 -8.11 18.21
CA GLY A 13 -2.04 -8.47 18.07
C GLY A 13 -2.72 -7.83 16.85
N LEU A 14 -4.05 -8.01 16.79
CA LEU A 14 -4.88 -7.50 15.71
C LEU A 14 -4.88 -5.97 15.69
N THR A 15 -4.36 -5.40 14.61
CA THR A 15 -4.22 -3.96 14.41
C THR A 15 -5.04 -3.52 13.21
N ARG A 16 -5.86 -2.48 13.38
CA ARG A 16 -6.58 -1.84 12.29
C ARG A 16 -5.73 -0.75 11.66
N PHE A 17 -5.66 -0.76 10.35
CA PHE A 17 -4.98 0.24 9.54
C PHE A 17 -5.99 1.00 8.70
N GLN A 18 -5.85 2.32 8.67
CA GLN A 18 -6.45 3.15 7.65
C GLN A 18 -5.47 3.21 6.48
N VAL A 19 -5.96 2.96 5.27
CA VAL A 19 -5.15 2.94 4.06
C VAL A 19 -5.74 3.91 3.04
N ASP A 20 -4.88 4.73 2.47
CA ASP A 20 -5.23 5.65 1.40
C ASP A 20 -4.36 5.37 0.17
N GLU A 21 -4.99 5.18 -0.98
CA GLU A 21 -4.28 4.99 -2.24
C GLU A 21 -3.75 6.33 -2.76
N VAL A 22 -2.44 6.40 -2.97
CA VAL A 22 -1.81 7.56 -3.58
C VAL A 22 -2.17 7.58 -5.07
N PRO A 23 -2.67 8.69 -5.62
CA PRO A 23 -2.97 8.79 -7.04
C PRO A 23 -1.73 8.55 -7.91
N PRO A 24 -1.87 7.93 -9.10
CA PRO A 24 -0.74 7.63 -9.99
C PRO A 24 0.12 8.84 -10.36
N GLU A 25 -0.46 10.04 -10.40
CA GLU A 25 0.23 11.29 -10.71
C GLU A 25 1.20 11.73 -9.60
N GLN A 26 1.07 11.16 -8.40
CA GLN A 26 1.85 11.49 -7.21
C GLN A 26 2.80 10.36 -6.80
N TRP A 27 2.90 9.27 -7.57
CA TRP A 27 3.86 8.21 -7.29
C TRP A 27 5.29 8.72 -7.51
N ASP A 28 6.19 8.39 -6.59
CA ASP A 28 7.61 8.77 -6.73
C ASP A 28 8.29 8.08 -7.93
N MET A 29 7.77 6.93 -8.35
CA MET A 29 8.30 6.15 -9.47
C MET A 29 7.16 5.66 -10.37
N PRO A 30 7.33 5.68 -11.70
CA PRO A 30 6.37 5.09 -12.63
C PRO A 30 6.08 3.63 -12.28
N HIS A 31 4.81 3.23 -12.41
CA HIS A 31 4.36 1.85 -12.20
C HIS A 31 4.68 1.28 -10.81
N THR A 32 4.84 2.13 -9.80
CA THR A 32 5.12 1.74 -8.41
C THR A 32 3.99 2.26 -7.51
N PRO A 33 2.88 1.52 -7.37
CA PRO A 33 1.76 1.92 -6.54
C PRO A 33 2.18 2.22 -5.11
N GLN A 34 1.63 3.28 -4.56
CA GLN A 34 1.92 3.72 -3.19
C GLN A 34 0.64 3.86 -2.37
N PHE A 35 0.76 3.54 -1.10
CA PHE A 35 -0.35 3.54 -0.16
C PHE A 35 0.11 4.19 1.13
N ILE A 36 -0.62 5.21 1.58
CA ILE A 36 -0.43 5.80 2.90
C ILE A 36 -1.14 4.90 3.89
N VAL A 37 -0.41 4.44 4.89
CA VAL A 37 -0.89 3.52 5.91
C VAL A 37 -0.77 4.19 7.27
N GLU A 38 -1.88 4.33 7.96
CA GLU A 38 -1.99 4.95 9.28
C GLU A 38 -2.54 3.96 10.30
N TYR A 39 -1.90 3.87 11.47
CA TYR A 39 -2.36 3.03 12.58
C TYR A 39 -1.87 3.57 13.92
N HIS A 40 -2.53 3.14 15.00
CA HIS A 40 -2.11 3.45 16.36
C HIS A 40 -1.30 2.29 16.95
N ASN A 41 -0.06 2.54 17.38
CA ASN A 41 0.83 1.49 17.93
C ASN A 41 0.61 1.21 19.43
N GLY A 42 -0.37 1.88 20.05
CA GLY A 42 -0.65 1.83 21.49
C GLY A 42 -0.09 3.02 22.27
N ARG A 43 0.84 3.79 21.68
CA ARG A 43 1.40 5.01 22.27
C ARG A 43 1.13 6.24 21.40
N GLU A 44 1.25 6.09 20.09
CA GLU A 44 1.12 7.17 19.13
C GLU A 44 0.52 6.67 17.81
N TRP A 45 0.08 7.64 17.01
CA TRP A 45 -0.28 7.41 15.62
C TRP A 45 0.96 7.36 14.76
N VAL A 46 1.05 6.32 13.95
CA VAL A 46 2.15 6.06 13.02
C VAL A 46 1.60 6.14 11.61
N ILE A 47 2.25 6.94 10.76
CA ILE A 47 1.91 7.12 9.35
C ILE A 47 3.12 6.70 8.52
N LEU A 48 2.90 5.82 7.56
CA LEU A 48 3.92 5.28 6.67
C LEU A 48 3.43 5.33 5.23
N ILE A 49 4.37 5.31 4.28
CA ILE A 49 4.05 5.13 2.87
C ILE A 49 4.62 3.79 2.45
N LEU A 50 3.73 2.84 2.14
CA LEU A 50 4.11 1.55 1.60
C LEU A 50 4.09 1.61 0.08
N ARG A 51 5.11 1.03 -0.55
CA ARG A 51 5.23 0.93 -2.00
C ARG A 51 5.25 -0.52 -2.43
N LEU A 52 4.55 -0.82 -3.52
CA LEU A 52 4.61 -2.12 -4.20
C LEU A 52 5.54 -2.01 -5.40
N GLU A 53 6.67 -2.70 -5.35
CA GLU A 53 7.63 -2.72 -6.45
C GLU A 53 8.05 -4.15 -6.80
N LYS A 54 7.93 -4.53 -8.07
CA LYS A 54 8.32 -5.87 -8.57
C LYS A 54 7.75 -7.02 -7.72
N GLY A 55 6.51 -6.85 -7.24
CA GLY A 55 5.81 -7.84 -6.41
C GLY A 55 6.24 -7.89 -4.94
N LYS A 56 7.07 -6.96 -4.48
CA LYS A 56 7.53 -6.86 -3.09
C LYS A 56 7.10 -5.54 -2.46
N TRP A 57 6.77 -5.61 -1.18
CA TRP A 57 6.31 -4.48 -0.38
C TRP A 57 7.46 -3.88 0.42
N TYR A 58 7.53 -2.56 0.41
CA TYR A 58 8.57 -1.79 1.08
C TYR A 58 7.98 -0.57 1.75
N ASP A 59 8.61 -0.16 2.83
CA ASP A 59 8.49 1.21 3.32
C ASP A 59 9.29 2.15 2.40
N ARG A 60 8.62 3.21 1.93
CA ARG A 60 9.18 4.29 1.10
C ARG A 60 10.52 4.80 1.63
N ASN A 61 10.64 4.97 2.93
CA ASN A 61 11.79 5.61 3.55
C ASN A 61 12.95 4.63 3.79
N SER A 62 12.70 3.32 3.90
CA SER A 62 13.74 2.34 4.20
C SER A 62 14.57 1.92 2.99
N ARG A 63 14.02 1.97 1.77
CA ARG A 63 14.69 1.49 0.54
C ARG A 63 15.74 2.45 -0.04
N LEU A 64 15.65 3.75 0.25
CA LEU A 64 16.55 4.77 -0.32
C LEU A 64 18.03 4.63 0.11
N HIS A 65 18.35 3.69 1.01
CA HIS A 65 19.70 3.46 1.54
C HIS A 65 20.66 2.68 0.62
N GLY A 66 20.17 2.02 -0.44
CA GLY A 66 20.96 0.99 -1.14
C GLY A 66 21.73 1.44 -2.38
N ASP A 67 21.03 1.89 -3.43
CA ASP A 67 21.63 2.05 -4.78
C ASP A 67 21.02 3.20 -5.61
N GLU A 68 20.02 3.91 -5.08
CA GLU A 68 19.08 4.70 -5.88
C GLU A 68 19.11 6.21 -5.55
N GLN A 69 20.24 6.73 -5.04
CA GLN A 69 20.39 8.16 -4.70
C GLN A 69 20.09 9.11 -5.88
N HIS A 70 20.21 8.64 -7.11
CA HIS A 70 19.97 9.40 -8.34
C HIS A 70 18.48 9.52 -8.71
N LEU A 71 17.60 8.68 -8.17
CA LEU A 71 16.14 8.82 -8.34
C LEU A 71 15.56 9.98 -7.51
N ASN A 72 16.34 10.52 -6.57
CA ASN A 72 15.98 11.68 -5.73
C ASN A 72 15.98 13.02 -6.48
N HIS A 73 16.43 13.08 -7.74
CA HIS A 73 16.49 14.34 -8.46
C HIS A 73 15.09 14.88 -8.85
N PHE A 74 14.05 14.05 -8.78
CA PHE A 74 12.67 14.41 -9.13
C PHE A 74 11.78 14.76 -7.93
N SER A 75 12.21 14.50 -6.69
CA SER A 75 11.45 14.89 -5.49
C SER A 75 11.79 16.33 -5.08
N LEU A 76 11.02 17.29 -5.59
CA LEU A 76 11.14 18.73 -5.32
C LEU A 76 10.80 19.16 -3.87
N ASN A 77 10.43 18.22 -2.98
CA ASN A 77 10.16 18.49 -1.57
C ASN A 77 11.24 17.81 -0.70
N ALA A 78 12.30 18.57 -0.45
CA ALA A 78 13.47 18.20 0.30
C ALA A 78 13.23 18.16 1.83
N ASP A 79 12.40 17.23 2.31
CA ASP A 79 12.20 17.01 3.75
C ASP A 79 12.26 15.53 4.20
N THR A 80 12.50 14.58 3.31
CA THR A 80 12.19 13.15 3.62
C THR A 80 13.42 12.23 3.63
N TRP A 81 14.51 12.64 4.28
CA TRP A 81 15.59 11.70 4.58
C TRP A 81 16.18 11.98 5.95
N SER A 82 15.90 11.10 6.91
CA SER A 82 16.72 10.98 8.11
C SER A 82 17.65 9.79 7.90
N PRO A 83 18.98 9.97 7.85
CA PRO A 83 19.95 8.87 7.77
C PRO A 83 19.86 7.90 8.96
N GLU A 84 19.11 8.26 10.00
CA GLU A 84 18.85 7.46 11.19
C GLU A 84 17.46 6.80 11.15
N TYR A 85 16.72 6.92 10.04
CA TYR A 85 15.36 6.39 9.93
C TYR A 85 15.36 4.87 10.04
N GLN A 86 14.68 4.37 11.07
CA GLN A 86 14.32 2.96 11.20
C GLN A 86 12.81 2.86 11.03
N SER A 87 12.38 1.97 10.12
CA SER A 87 10.96 1.72 9.95
C SER A 87 10.38 1.19 11.26
N PRO A 88 9.24 1.71 11.73
CA PRO A 88 8.58 1.22 12.95
C PRO A 88 7.91 -0.15 12.74
N LEU A 89 7.96 -0.68 11.52
CA LEU A 89 7.51 -2.02 11.15
C LEU A 89 8.70 -2.83 10.67
N ASN A 90 8.72 -4.11 11.05
CA ASN A 90 9.67 -5.05 10.46
C ASN A 90 9.20 -5.49 9.06
N GLN A 91 10.08 -6.15 8.29
CA GLN A 91 9.77 -6.57 6.92
C GLN A 91 8.58 -7.54 6.84
N LEU A 92 8.41 -8.44 7.81
CA LEU A 92 7.29 -9.39 7.83
C LEU A 92 5.95 -8.69 8.07
N GLU A 93 5.94 -7.68 8.94
CA GLU A 93 4.77 -6.84 9.19
C GLU A 93 4.40 -6.05 7.93
N ILE A 94 5.38 -5.46 7.24
CA ILE A 94 5.19 -4.76 5.96
C ILE A 94 4.58 -5.71 4.92
N GLU A 95 5.10 -6.94 4.80
CA GLU A 95 4.57 -7.93 3.87
C GLU A 95 3.15 -8.38 4.23
N SER A 96 2.83 -8.50 5.51
CA SER A 96 1.49 -8.87 5.99
C SER A 96 0.47 -7.77 5.64
N ILE A 97 0.82 -6.51 5.91
CA ILE A 97 0.01 -5.34 5.56
C ILE A 97 -0.16 -5.25 4.05
N GLY A 98 0.94 -5.37 3.31
CA GLY A 98 0.93 -5.36 1.85
C GLY A 98 0.04 -6.45 1.26
N ARG A 99 0.06 -7.66 1.82
CA ARG A 99 -0.82 -8.75 1.40
C ARG A 99 -2.30 -8.43 1.64
N ALA A 100 -2.63 -7.81 2.77
CA ALA A 100 -3.99 -7.38 3.07
C ALA A 100 -4.46 -6.28 2.11
N VAL A 101 -3.60 -5.30 1.80
CA VAL A 101 -3.86 -4.28 0.77
C VAL A 101 -4.10 -4.93 -0.59
N SER A 102 -3.18 -5.80 -1.04
CA SER A 102 -3.34 -6.53 -2.31
C SER A 102 -4.64 -7.31 -2.39
N ARG A 103 -5.03 -8.00 -1.30
CA ARG A 103 -6.29 -8.74 -1.25
C ARG A 103 -7.50 -7.82 -1.39
N HIS A 104 -7.49 -6.67 -0.72
CA HIS A 104 -8.55 -5.68 -0.85
C HIS A 104 -8.68 -5.18 -2.30
N MET A 105 -7.55 -4.83 -2.92
CA MET A 105 -7.50 -4.39 -4.32
C MET A 105 -8.02 -5.45 -5.30
N VAL A 106 -7.67 -6.73 -5.10
CA VAL A 106 -8.17 -7.83 -5.93
C VAL A 106 -9.69 -7.98 -5.79
N VAL A 107 -10.22 -7.89 -4.57
CA VAL A 107 -11.68 -7.95 -4.34
C VAL A 107 -12.38 -6.78 -5.00
N LEU A 108 -11.84 -5.57 -4.88
CA LEU A 108 -12.39 -4.37 -5.51
C LEU A 108 -12.43 -4.52 -7.04
N LEU A 109 -11.33 -4.98 -7.64
CA LEU A 109 -11.24 -5.25 -9.07
C LEU A 109 -12.24 -6.32 -9.51
N GLN A 110 -12.36 -7.43 -8.75
CA GLN A 110 -13.33 -8.48 -9.05
C GLN A 110 -14.77 -7.99 -8.97
N ALA A 111 -15.11 -7.20 -7.95
CA ALA A 111 -16.43 -6.60 -7.79
C ALA A 111 -16.73 -5.66 -8.97
N TYR A 112 -15.77 -4.81 -9.33
CA TYR A 112 -15.90 -3.92 -10.48
C TYR A 112 -16.11 -4.70 -11.78
N MET A 113 -15.25 -5.68 -12.08
CA MET A 113 -15.38 -6.53 -13.28
C MET A 113 -16.72 -7.28 -13.31
N GLY A 114 -17.20 -7.76 -12.16
CA GLY A 114 -18.48 -8.44 -12.03
C GLY A 114 -19.68 -7.58 -12.45
N LEU A 115 -19.59 -6.25 -12.32
CA LEU A 115 -20.63 -5.33 -12.79
C LEU A 115 -20.67 -5.21 -14.32
N PHE A 116 -19.57 -5.52 -15.02
CA PHE A 116 -19.47 -5.45 -16.48
C PHE A 116 -19.64 -6.81 -17.18
N VAL A 117 -19.76 -7.91 -16.42
CA VAL A 117 -20.18 -9.19 -16.99
C VAL A 117 -21.69 -9.13 -17.15
N PRO A 118 -22.24 -9.08 -18.39
CA PRO A 118 -23.68 -9.19 -18.56
C PRO A 118 -24.12 -10.52 -17.97
N VAL A 119 -25.11 -10.48 -17.06
CA VAL A 119 -25.85 -11.67 -16.67
C VAL A 119 -26.43 -12.23 -17.96
N PHE A 120 -25.81 -13.27 -18.52
CA PHE A 120 -26.34 -13.92 -19.71
C PHE A 120 -27.82 -14.22 -19.44
N PRO A 121 -28.75 -13.75 -20.28
CA PRO A 121 -30.13 -14.17 -20.15
C PRO A 121 -30.12 -15.69 -20.21
N LYS A 122 -30.74 -16.33 -19.21
CA LYS A 122 -30.89 -17.78 -19.08
C LYS A 122 -31.07 -18.39 -20.48
N PRO A 123 -30.37 -19.48 -20.83
CA PRO A 123 -30.66 -20.16 -22.08
C PRO A 123 -32.14 -20.53 -22.04
N ALA A 124 -32.94 -19.84 -22.87
CA ALA A 124 -34.32 -20.18 -23.08
C ALA A 124 -34.29 -21.56 -23.73
N ILE A 125 -34.56 -22.58 -22.92
CA ILE A 125 -34.93 -23.89 -23.43
C ILE A 125 -36.19 -23.66 -24.27
N ASN A 126 -36.06 -23.91 -25.58
CA ASN A 126 -37.05 -24.57 -26.42
C ASN A 126 -36.32 -25.24 -27.57
#